data_AF-A0A6V7WD69-F1
#
_entry.id   AF-A0A6V7WD69-F1
#
_cell.length_a   1.000
_cell.length_b   1.000
_cell.length_c   1.000
_cell.angle_alpha   90.00
_cell.angle_beta   90.00
_cell.angle_gamma   90.00
#
_symmetry.space_group_name_H-M   'P 1'
#
loop_
_entity.id
_entity.type
_entity.pdbx_description
1 polymer ?
#
loop_
_entity_poly.entity_id
_entity_poly.type
_entity_poly.pdbx_seq_one_letter_code
_entity_poly.pdbx_strand_id
1 'polypeptide(L)'
;MLEALYVILNTVASNDPERLSKICERVEECGGLDKIEKLQEHESEQIYLISYKIIEEFFSDEEDSELAIGMEEQQPQQGGHFNF
;
A
#
# COMPACT_ATOMS: atom_id res chain seq x y z
N MET A 1 0.10 -13.85 -0.68
CA MET A 1 1.46 -13.39 -0.30
C MET A 1 1.64 -11.91 -0.59
N LEU A 2 1.25 -11.40 -1.77
CA LEU A 2 1.25 -9.97 -2.08
C LEU A 2 0.37 -9.12 -1.15
N GLU A 3 -0.80 -9.62 -0.75
CA GLU A 3 -1.66 -8.92 0.23
C GLU A 3 -0.96 -8.69 1.56
N ALA A 4 -0.16 -9.65 2.04
CA ALA A 4 0.58 -9.50 3.28
C ALA A 4 1.67 -8.42 3.15
N LEU A 5 2.34 -8.35 2.00
CA LEU A 5 3.31 -7.31 1.71
C LEU A 5 2.63 -5.93 1.70
N TYR A 6 1.50 -5.79 1.01
CA TYR A 6 0.71 -4.56 0.99
C TYR A 6 0.29 -4.12 2.40
N VAL A 7 -0.24 -5.05 3.21
CA VAL A 7 -0.67 -4.75 4.59
C VAL A 7 0.50 -4.30 5.47
N ILE A 8 1.66 -4.94 5.34
CA ILE A 8 2.84 -4.55 6.12
C ILE A 8 3.31 -3.15 5.72
N LEU A 9 3.42 -2.85 4.43
CA LEU A 9 3.84 -1.54 3.93
C LEU A 9 2.86 -0.46 4.38
N ASN A 10 1.56 -0.69 4.20
CA ASN A 10 0.52 0.24 4.63
C ASN A 10 0.54 0.48 6.15
N THR A 11 0.69 -0.57 6.96
CA THR A 11 0.74 -0.44 8.41
C THR A 11 1.96 0.36 8.85
N VAL A 12 3.14 0.10 8.26
CA VAL A 12 4.35 0.85 8.59
C VAL A 12 4.25 2.29 8.12
N ALA A 13 3.66 2.55 6.96
CA ALA A 13 3.45 3.91 6.45
C ALA A 13 2.67 4.79 7.43
N SER A 14 1.61 4.26 8.06
CA SER A 14 0.80 5.02 9.03
C SER A 14 1.44 5.19 10.41
N ASN A 15 2.38 4.31 10.79
CA ASN A 15 2.91 4.26 12.17
C ASN A 15 4.36 4.75 12.28
N ASP A 16 5.18 4.55 11.25
CA ASP A 16 6.62 4.76 11.31
C ASP A 16 7.21 5.05 9.90
N PRO A 17 7.02 6.26 9.36
CA PRO A 17 7.39 6.61 7.98
C PRO A 17 8.91 6.56 7.74
N GLU A 18 9.74 6.85 8.75
CA GLU A 18 11.20 6.70 8.64
C GLU A 18 11.62 5.23 8.42
N ARG A 19 10.84 4.28 8.96
CA ARG A 19 11.05 2.86 8.75
C ARG A 19 10.46 2.38 7.43
N LEU A 20 9.41 3.02 6.93
CA LEU A 20 8.88 2.75 5.59
C LEU A 20 9.98 2.94 4.54
N SER A 21 10.63 4.11 4.54
CA SER A 21 11.73 4.42 3.61
C SER A 21 12.83 3.34 3.64
N LYS A 22 13.28 2.92 4.84
CA LYS A 22 14.26 1.83 4.98
C LYS A 22 13.76 0.49 4.46
N ILE A 23 12.46 0.19 4.57
CA ILE A 23 11.89 -1.05 4.04
C ILE A 23 11.86 -0.98 2.51
N CYS A 24 11.42 0.13 1.92
CA CYS A 24 11.41 0.31 0.47
C CYS A 24 12.82 0.17 -0.12
N GLU A 25 13.82 0.85 0.46
CA GLU A 25 15.23 0.70 0.07
C GLU A 25 15.66 -0.77 0.11
N ARG A 26 15.33 -1.51 1.17
CA ARG A 26 15.69 -2.94 1.28
C ARG A 26 14.97 -3.81 0.25
N VAL A 27 13.72 -3.48 -0.08
CA VAL A 27 12.95 -4.19 -1.12
C VAL A 27 13.60 -3.96 -2.48
N GLU A 28 14.05 -2.75 -2.79
CA GLU A 28 14.78 -2.44 -4.02
C GLU A 28 16.15 -3.10 -4.07
N GLU A 29 16.96 -2.99 -3.01
CA GLU A 29 18.31 -3.58 -2.92
C GLU A 29 18.31 -5.10 -3.14
N CYS A 30 17.22 -5.79 -2.76
CA CYS A 30 17.09 -7.24 -2.93
C CYS A 30 16.47 -7.65 -4.28
N GLY A 31 16.21 -6.69 -5.18
CA GLY A 31 15.51 -6.91 -6.46
C GLY A 31 14.06 -7.33 -6.26
N GLY A 32 13.45 -6.90 -5.15
CA GLY A 32 12.05 -7.15 -4.84
C GLY A 32 11.12 -6.33 -5.72
N LEU A 33 11.46 -5.08 -5.99
CA LEU A 33 10.69 -4.20 -6.87
C LEU A 33 10.56 -4.79 -8.29
N ASP A 34 11.66 -5.26 -8.90
CA ASP A 34 11.63 -5.93 -10.21
C ASP A 34 10.68 -7.13 -10.27
N LYS A 35 10.53 -7.85 -9.15
CA LYS A 35 9.63 -8.99 -9.07
C LYS A 35 8.18 -8.55 -8.94
N ILE A 36 7.92 -7.44 -8.24
CA ILE A 36 6.57 -6.87 -8.11
C ILE A 36 6.13 -6.29 -9.46
N GLU A 37 7.03 -5.64 -10.20
CA GLU A 37 6.75 -5.16 -11.57
C GLU A 37 6.38 -6.30 -12.52
N LYS A 38 7.13 -7.41 -12.50
CA LYS A 38 6.79 -8.61 -13.30
C LYS A 38 5.42 -9.19 -12.97
N LEU A 39 4.93 -9.00 -11.74
CA LEU A 39 3.61 -9.49 -11.35
C LEU A 39 2.48 -8.67 -11.98
N GLN A 40 2.75 -7.47 -12.49
CA GLN A 40 1.79 -6.71 -13.29
C GLN A 40 1.50 -7.39 -14.64
N GLU A 41 2.39 -8.25 -15.15
CA GLU A 41 2.16 -9.00 -16.39
C GLU A 41 1.37 -10.31 -16.17
N HIS A 42 1.00 -10.62 -14.93
CA HIS A 42 0.31 -11.86 -14.60
C HIS A 42 -1.14 -11.85 -15.10
N GLU A 43 -1.62 -12.97 -15.64
CA GLU A 43 -3.00 -13.12 -16.15
C GLU A 43 -4.11 -12.94 -15.11
N SER A 44 -3.74 -12.91 -13.82
CA SER A 44 -4.68 -12.79 -12.73
C SER A 44 -4.86 -11.32 -12.43
N GLU A 45 -6.05 -10.81 -12.73
CA GLU A 45 -6.42 -9.41 -12.48
C GLU A 45 -6.14 -9.01 -11.02
N GLN A 46 -6.40 -9.89 -10.05
CA GLN A 46 -6.12 -9.61 -8.65
C GLN A 46 -4.62 -9.42 -8.37
N ILE A 47 -3.76 -10.25 -8.98
CA ILE A 47 -2.30 -10.12 -8.84
C ILE A 47 -1.83 -8.82 -9.46
N TYR A 48 -2.30 -8.52 -10.68
CA TYR A 48 -2.03 -7.26 -11.36
C TYR A 48 -2.41 -6.07 -10.49
N LEU A 49 -3.66 -5.99 -10.03
CA LEU A 49 -4.18 -4.86 -9.25
C LEU A 49 -3.38 -4.63 -7.96
N ILE A 50 -3.05 -5.69 -7.22
CA ILE A 50 -2.28 -5.56 -5.97
C ILE A 50 -0.84 -5.11 -6.26
N SER A 51 -0.20 -5.68 -7.28
CA SER A 51 1.17 -5.29 -7.67
C SER A 51 1.24 -3.83 -8.15
N TYR A 52 0.26 -3.41 -8.96
CA TYR A 52 0.09 -2.02 -9.38
C TYR A 52 -0.06 -1.08 -8.19
N LYS A 53 -0.97 -1.40 -7.26
CA LYS A 53 -1.20 -0.60 -6.05
C LYS A 53 0.06 -0.45 -5.19
N ILE A 54 0.83 -1.52 -5.01
CA ILE A 54 2.09 -1.47 -4.23
C ILE A 54 3.10 -0.52 -4.90
N ILE A 55 3.25 -0.60 -6.22
CA ILE A 55 4.22 0.24 -6.94
C ILE A 55 3.80 1.71 -6.87
N GLU A 56 2.54 2.02 -7.19
CA GLU A 56 2.03 3.39 -7.19
C GLU A 56 2.09 4.05 -5.81
N GLU A 57 1.76 3.33 -4.74
CA GLU A 57 1.69 3.93 -3.39
C GLU A 57 3.03 4.01 -2.67
N PHE A 58 4.02 3.16 -3.01
CA PHE A 58 5.25 3.03 -2.23
C PHE A 58 6.56 3.18 -3.01
N PHE A 59 6.54 3.09 -4.34
CA PHE A 59 7.75 3.03 -5.18
C PHE A 59 7.74 3.97 -6.39
N SER A 60 6.67 4.74 -6.63
CA SER A 60 6.64 5.74 -7.72
C SER A 60 7.52 6.95 -7.40
N ASP A 61 8.29 7.41 -8.41
CA ASP A 61 9.31 8.46 -8.37
C ASP A 61 8.78 9.89 -8.12
N GLU A 62 7.53 10.06 -7.66
CA GLU A 62 7.01 11.38 -7.26
C GLU A 62 7.63 11.78 -5.92
N GLU A 63 8.86 12.29 -6.00
CA GLU A 63 9.58 13.02 -4.97
C GLU A 63 8.59 13.83 -4.10
N ASP A 64 8.47 13.48 -2.81
CA ASP A 64 7.85 14.31 -1.76
C ASP A 64 6.31 14.40 -1.66
N SER A 65 5.52 13.42 -2.14
CA SER A 65 4.08 13.39 -1.77
C SER A 65 3.84 12.81 -0.38
N GLU A 66 4.12 13.63 0.64
CA GLU A 66 3.36 13.77 1.88
C GLU A 66 2.13 12.83 2.02
N LEU A 67 2.33 11.59 2.48
CA LEU A 67 1.36 10.76 3.24
C LEU A 67 -0.08 10.68 2.68
N ALA A 68 -0.26 10.80 1.37
CA ALA A 68 -1.56 10.75 0.71
C ALA A 68 -1.81 9.29 0.27
N ILE A 69 -2.88 8.57 0.61
CA ILE A 69 -4.22 8.85 1.13
C ILE A 69 -4.70 7.50 1.70
N GLY A 70 -5.27 7.45 2.91
CA GLY A 70 -6.72 7.53 3.05
C GLY A 70 -7.45 6.31 2.47
N MET A 71 -7.43 5.20 3.22
CA MET A 71 -8.55 4.26 3.18
C MET A 71 -9.21 4.31 4.56
N GLU A 72 -10.20 5.19 4.66
CA GLU A 72 -11.17 5.20 5.75
C GLU A 72 -11.66 3.77 5.99
N GLU A 73 -11.37 3.27 7.19
CA GLU A 73 -11.93 2.04 7.71
C GLU A 73 -13.45 2.14 7.67
N GLN A 74 -14.09 1.18 7.00
CA GLN A 74 -15.52 0.96 7.12
C GLN A 74 -15.87 0.77 8.62
N GLN A 75 -16.54 1.74 9.22
CA GLN A 75 -17.32 1.52 10.43
C GLN A 75 -18.76 1.16 10.04
N PRO A 76 -19.25 -0.06 10.31
CA PRO A 76 -20.67 -0.32 10.38
C PRO A 76 -21.13 -0.11 11.83
N GLN A 77 -21.93 0.93 12.12
CA GLN A 77 -22.83 1.01 13.30
C GLN A 77 -23.62 2.34 13.30
N GLN A 78 -24.88 2.33 12.85
CA GLN A 78 -26.11 2.11 13.64
C GLN A 78 -26.43 3.23 14.67
N GLY A 79 -27.59 3.87 14.47
CA GLY A 79 -28.31 4.57 15.54
C GLY A 79 -28.80 5.97 15.18
N GLY A 80 -29.88 6.06 14.39
CA GLY A 80 -30.62 7.31 14.26
C GLY A 80 -31.20 7.73 15.61
N HIS A 81 -30.72 8.85 16.16
CA HIS A 81 -31.40 9.57 17.24
C HIS A 81 -31.74 10.96 16.72
N PHE A 82 -32.97 11.12 16.24
CA PHE A 82 -33.58 12.43 16.02
C PHE A 82 -34.04 12.95 17.38
N ASN A 83 -33.50 14.10 17.81
CA ASN A 83 -34.05 14.82 18.95
C ASN A 83 -34.89 15.99 18.44
N PHE A 84 -36.18 15.98 18.78
CA PHE A 84 -37.14 17.06 18.59
C PHE A 84 -36.94 18.15 19.66
#